data_AF-A0A8B8D0N1-F1
#
_entry.id   AF-A0A8B8D0N1-F1
#
_cell.length_a   1.000
_cell.length_b   1.000
_cell.length_c   1.000
_cell.angle_alpha   90.00
_cell.angle_beta   90.00
_cell.angle_gamma   90.00
#
_symmetry.space_group_name_H-M   'P 1'
#
loop_
_entity.id
_entity.type
_entity.pdbx_description
1 polymer ?
#
loop_
_entity_poly.entity_id
_entity_poly.type
_entity_poly.pdbx_seq_one_letter_code
_entity_poly.pdbx_strand_id
1 'polypeptide(L)'
;MSGLPREVLKWIQSLDLTWQIKQAKWDLTNGYLIAEIFSWYFPQDIQMHSYNNGTSLESKQKNWSLLKLFIKRHDLDIPEELIEGTIHCKEGAAPALCENIYELLTNRKWVSTRVKKQPSEFEIDFTDSAYQLQLPMHARSTASKAVKNNLRITETMADPNLILSAQKAQKIINDHIQHRNLERLENPDRFNVKPTLGEKCLRRPPPQPSQPTFDAESTQHTFTVDPSQKPGGEDNPLPVSREPSVQFKRLK
;
A
#
# COMPACT_ATOMS: atom_id res chain seq x y z
N MET A 1 16.34 20.67 12.70
CA MET A 1 17.40 19.67 12.40
C MET A 1 17.15 19.15 10.99
N SER A 2 18.19 18.90 10.20
CA SER A 2 18.12 18.54 8.77
C SER A 2 17.35 17.25 8.45
N GLY A 3 17.03 16.43 9.46
CA GLY A 3 16.28 15.18 9.30
C GLY A 3 17.12 14.04 8.71
N LEU A 4 18.37 14.30 8.35
CA LEU A 4 19.29 13.35 7.74
C LEU A 4 20.07 12.55 8.81
N PRO A 5 20.42 11.28 8.55
CA PRO A 5 21.33 10.53 9.40
C PRO A 5 22.70 11.20 9.52
N ARG A 6 23.37 11.01 10.66
CA ARG A 6 24.67 11.63 10.94
C ARG A 6 25.74 11.26 9.90
N GLU A 7 25.73 10.03 9.41
CA GLU A 7 26.70 9.56 8.42
C GLU A 7 26.51 10.25 7.08
N VAL A 8 25.26 10.32 6.60
CA VAL A 8 24.88 11.04 5.38
C VAL A 8 25.22 12.52 5.50
N LEU A 9 24.96 13.15 6.65
CA LEU A 9 25.35 14.54 6.90
C LEU A 9 26.85 14.77 6.83
N LYS A 10 27.64 13.89 7.44
CA LYS A 10 29.11 13.99 7.37
C LYS A 10 29.62 13.83 5.95
N TRP A 11 29.05 12.89 5.21
CA TRP A 11 29.38 12.67 3.81
C TRP A 11 29.05 13.90 2.95
N ILE A 12 27.83 14.42 3.06
CA ILE A 12 27.42 15.64 2.36
C ILE A 12 28.32 16.83 2.73
N GLN A 13 28.70 16.97 4.01
CA GLN A 13 29.60 18.03 4.46
C GLN A 13 31.05 17.86 3.98
N SER A 14 31.45 16.63 3.62
CA SER A 14 32.77 16.36 3.04
C SER A 14 32.82 16.62 1.54
N LEU A 15 31.67 16.70 0.88
CA LEU A 15 31.55 17.25 -0.46
C LEU A 15 31.51 18.77 -0.27
N ASP A 16 32.52 19.50 -0.75
CA ASP A 16 32.58 20.96 -0.64
C ASP A 16 31.53 21.61 -1.56
N LEU A 17 30.24 21.43 -1.21
CA LEU A 17 29.10 21.96 -1.94
C LEU A 17 29.02 23.48 -1.80
N THR A 18 28.51 24.14 -2.83
CA THR A 18 28.33 25.59 -2.89
C THR A 18 27.42 26.08 -1.76
N TRP A 19 26.39 25.29 -1.38
CA TRP A 19 25.54 25.59 -0.23
C TRP A 19 25.40 24.44 0.75
N GLN A 20 25.34 24.79 2.03
CA GLN A 20 25.10 23.85 3.11
C GLN A 20 23.61 23.46 3.18
N ILE A 21 23.35 22.15 3.26
CA ILE A 21 21.99 21.61 3.46
C ILE A 21 21.60 21.74 4.94
N LYS A 22 20.77 22.74 5.26
CA LYS A 22 20.23 22.95 6.61
C LYS A 22 18.94 22.18 6.81
N GLN A 23 18.08 22.19 5.79
CA GLN A 23 16.74 21.61 5.80
C GLN A 23 16.57 20.83 4.50
N ALA A 24 16.96 19.54 4.53
CA ALA A 24 16.97 18.66 3.37
C ALA A 24 15.65 18.67 2.60
N LYS A 25 14.52 18.72 3.33
CA LYS A 25 13.17 18.81 2.78
C LYS A 25 12.96 19.97 1.80
N TRP A 26 13.63 21.10 2.00
CA TRP A 26 13.44 22.31 1.17
C TRP A 26 14.61 22.54 0.23
N ASP A 27 15.82 22.41 0.77
CA ASP A 27 17.07 22.73 0.07
C ASP A 27 17.29 21.80 -1.13
N LEU A 28 16.83 20.55 -1.05
CA LEU A 28 17.01 19.55 -2.11
C LEU A 28 15.89 19.58 -3.17
N THR A 29 14.78 20.28 -2.91
CA THR A 29 13.63 20.31 -3.85
C THR A 29 14.00 20.85 -5.23
N ASN A 30 15.05 21.68 -5.32
CA ASN A 30 15.49 22.28 -6.57
C ASN A 30 16.25 21.31 -7.48
N GLY A 31 16.83 20.25 -6.92
CA GLY A 31 17.71 19.35 -7.67
C GLY A 31 19.11 19.92 -7.95
N TYR A 32 19.34 21.23 -7.83
CA TYR A 32 20.67 21.84 -8.04
C TYR A 32 21.75 21.22 -7.14
N LEU A 33 21.49 21.12 -5.84
CA LEU A 33 22.45 20.50 -4.90
C LEU A 33 22.62 19.00 -5.16
N ILE A 34 21.58 18.31 -5.66
CA ILE A 34 21.69 16.90 -6.04
C ILE A 34 22.59 16.76 -7.28
N ALA A 35 22.44 17.64 -8.28
CA ALA A 35 23.33 17.68 -9.43
C ALA A 35 24.77 17.98 -9.01
N GLU A 36 24.97 18.88 -8.07
CA GLU A 36 26.30 19.19 -7.53
C GLU A 36 26.93 17.97 -6.84
N ILE A 37 26.16 17.24 -6.02
CA ILE A 37 26.60 15.98 -5.41
C ILE A 37 27.04 14.99 -6.49
N PHE A 38 26.23 14.77 -7.53
CA PHE A 38 26.62 13.86 -8.60
C PHE A 38 27.81 14.38 -9.43
N SER A 39 27.98 15.70 -9.58
CA SER A 39 29.11 16.28 -10.32
C SER A 39 30.47 15.98 -9.70
N TRP A 40 30.53 15.76 -8.38
CA TRP A 40 31.74 15.30 -7.70
C TRP A 40 32.18 13.89 -8.13
N TYR A 41 31.22 13.03 -8.47
CA TYR A 41 31.47 11.65 -8.88
C TYR A 41 31.53 11.49 -10.41
N PHE A 42 30.77 12.31 -11.13
CA PHE A 42 30.63 12.27 -12.59
C PHE A 42 30.85 13.67 -13.20
N PRO A 43 32.06 14.26 -13.07
CA PRO A 43 32.32 15.63 -13.50
C PRO A 43 32.21 15.85 -15.01
N GLN A 44 32.35 14.79 -15.82
CA GLN A 44 32.24 14.88 -17.28
C GLN A 44 30.78 14.85 -17.76
N ASP A 45 29.93 14.11 -17.04
CA ASP A 45 28.53 13.88 -17.45
C ASP A 45 27.59 14.97 -16.95
N ILE A 46 27.95 15.67 -15.86
CA ILE A 46 27.13 16.72 -15.26
C ILE A 46 27.74 18.08 -15.49
N GLN A 47 27.01 18.87 -16.27
CA GLN A 47 27.40 20.22 -16.62
C GLN A 47 26.65 21.23 -15.74
N MET A 48 27.26 21.65 -14.62
CA MET A 48 26.60 22.48 -13.59
C MET A 48 25.98 23.78 -14.11
N HIS A 49 26.52 24.37 -15.19
CA HIS A 49 25.96 25.56 -15.84
C HIS A 49 24.56 25.37 -16.44
N SER A 50 24.12 24.12 -16.65
CA SER A 50 22.80 23.78 -17.19
C SER A 50 21.73 23.76 -16.10
N TYR A 51 22.14 23.74 -14.83
CA TYR A 51 21.25 23.71 -13.67
C TYR A 51 21.09 25.12 -13.11
N ASN A 52 19.85 25.49 -12.81
CA ASN A 52 19.52 26.82 -12.31
C ASN A 52 19.11 26.75 -10.83
N ASN A 53 19.66 27.60 -9.98
CA ASN A 53 19.23 27.72 -8.58
C ASN A 53 17.93 28.54 -8.38
N GLY A 54 17.08 28.63 -9.40
CA GLY A 54 15.78 29.31 -9.32
C GLY A 54 14.80 28.60 -8.38
N THR A 55 13.89 29.34 -7.77
CA THR A 55 12.91 28.79 -6.81
C THR A 55 11.57 28.40 -7.44
N SER A 56 11.33 28.76 -8.72
CA SER A 56 10.09 28.48 -9.43
C SER A 56 9.91 26.98 -9.71
N LEU A 57 8.67 26.50 -9.72
CA LEU A 57 8.37 25.08 -9.99
C LEU A 57 8.92 24.64 -11.36
N GLU A 58 8.83 25.51 -12.37
CA GLU A 58 9.36 25.23 -13.71
C GLU A 58 10.88 25.04 -13.70
N SER A 59 11.63 25.87 -12.96
CA SER A 59 13.08 25.69 -12.81
C SER A 59 13.41 24.37 -12.13
N LYS A 60 12.68 24.00 -11.07
CA LYS A 60 12.85 22.70 -10.39
C LYS A 60 12.60 21.55 -11.36
N GLN A 61 11.48 21.57 -12.08
CA GLN A 61 11.13 20.52 -13.05
C GLN A 61 12.19 20.37 -14.16
N LYS A 62 12.74 21.48 -14.66
CA LYS A 62 13.84 21.44 -15.66
C LYS A 62 15.11 20.83 -15.09
N ASN A 63 15.52 21.20 -13.86
CA ASN A 63 16.68 20.59 -13.22
C ASN A 63 16.48 19.08 -13.02
N TRP A 64 15.29 18.69 -12.54
CA TRP A 64 14.98 17.28 -12.31
C TRP A 64 14.82 16.48 -13.59
N SER A 65 14.37 17.06 -14.71
CA SER A 65 14.33 16.34 -15.99
C SER A 65 15.74 16.00 -16.50
N LEU A 66 16.71 16.90 -16.31
CA LEU A 66 18.12 16.62 -16.59
C LEU A 66 18.68 15.53 -15.68
N LEU A 67 18.38 15.58 -14.38
CA LEU A 67 18.78 14.54 -13.42
C LEU A 67 18.16 13.19 -13.76
N LYS A 68 16.86 13.11 -14.07
CA LYS A 68 16.19 11.86 -14.45
C LYS A 68 16.84 11.23 -15.69
N LEU A 69 17.24 12.06 -16.67
CA LEU A 69 17.96 11.58 -17.85
C LEU A 69 19.36 11.05 -17.50
N PHE A 70 20.08 11.73 -16.61
CA PHE A 70 21.37 11.29 -16.10
C PHE A 70 21.26 9.96 -15.33
N ILE A 71 20.34 9.87 -14.39
CA ILE A 71 20.06 8.66 -13.58
C ILE A 71 19.79 7.46 -14.49
N LYS A 72 18.92 7.64 -15.49
CA LYS A 72 18.61 6.60 -16.47
C LYS A 72 19.81 6.21 -17.34
N ARG A 73 20.67 7.16 -17.70
CA ARG A 73 21.87 6.90 -18.53
C ARG A 73 22.90 6.06 -17.78
N HIS A 74 23.07 6.31 -16.49
CA HIS A 74 24.04 5.62 -15.64
C HIS A 74 23.48 4.37 -14.95
N ASP A 75 22.24 3.97 -15.28
CA ASP A 75 21.53 2.83 -14.69
C ASP A 75 21.53 2.86 -13.15
N LEU A 76 21.31 4.06 -12.60
CA LEU A 76 21.25 4.26 -11.15
C LEU A 76 19.86 3.85 -10.64
N ASP A 77 19.83 2.90 -9.71
CA ASP A 77 18.61 2.36 -9.12
C ASP A 77 18.00 3.32 -8.08
N ILE A 78 17.38 4.40 -8.58
CA ILE A 78 16.71 5.42 -7.77
C ILE A 78 15.20 5.36 -8.08
N PRO A 79 14.36 5.01 -7.09
CA PRO A 79 12.91 5.03 -7.25
C PRO A 79 12.37 6.40 -7.68
N GLU A 80 11.57 6.42 -8.74
CA GLU A 80 10.93 7.64 -9.26
C GLU A 80 10.06 8.32 -8.19
N GLU A 81 9.44 7.55 -7.31
CA GLU A 81 8.62 8.06 -6.20
C GLU A 81 9.43 8.93 -5.23
N LEU A 82 10.70 8.60 -4.96
CA LEU A 82 11.58 9.40 -4.11
C LEU A 82 11.93 10.73 -4.76
N ILE A 83 12.17 10.71 -6.06
CA ILE A 83 12.45 11.91 -6.86
C ILE A 83 11.22 12.82 -6.83
N GLU A 84 10.06 12.29 -7.19
CA GLU A 84 8.81 13.04 -7.27
C GLU A 84 8.37 13.55 -5.89
N GLY A 85 8.50 12.72 -4.85
CA GLY A 85 8.28 13.12 -3.46
C GLY A 85 9.20 14.25 -3.02
N THR A 86 10.46 14.26 -3.48
CA THR A 86 11.44 15.32 -3.18
C THR A 86 11.09 16.62 -3.91
N ILE A 87 10.74 16.57 -5.20
CA ILE A 87 10.29 17.74 -5.98
C ILE A 87 9.12 18.42 -5.28
N HIS A 88 8.17 17.63 -4.80
CA HIS A 88 6.93 18.10 -4.20
C HIS A 88 7.00 18.34 -2.68
N CYS A 89 8.18 18.22 -2.07
CA CYS A 89 8.37 18.50 -0.64
C CYS A 89 7.47 17.60 0.25
N LYS A 90 7.34 16.32 -0.12
CA LYS A 90 6.71 15.31 0.73
C LYS A 90 7.59 15.02 1.94
N GLU A 91 6.96 14.69 3.07
CA GLU A 91 7.70 14.39 4.30
C GLU A 91 8.53 13.11 4.11
N GLY A 92 9.77 13.11 4.58
CA GLY A 92 10.65 11.92 4.49
C GLY A 92 11.25 11.62 3.12
N ALA A 93 10.72 12.17 2.02
CA ALA A 93 11.22 11.90 0.66
C ALA A 93 12.67 12.37 0.44
N ALA A 94 12.96 13.63 0.74
CA ALA A 94 14.30 14.17 0.51
C ALA A 94 15.40 13.48 1.36
N PRO A 95 15.18 13.19 2.66
CA PRO A 95 16.12 12.38 3.44
C PRO A 95 16.32 10.97 2.89
N ALA A 96 15.25 10.26 2.55
CA ALA A 96 15.33 8.91 1.99
C ALA A 96 16.05 8.90 0.63
N LEU A 97 15.87 9.94 -0.19
CA LEU A 97 16.60 10.10 -1.44
C LEU A 97 18.10 10.28 -1.19
N CYS A 98 18.49 11.12 -0.22
CA CYS A 98 19.90 11.27 0.14
C CYS A 98 20.53 9.98 0.68
N GLU A 99 19.79 9.20 1.47
CA GLU A 99 20.24 7.89 1.93
C GLU A 99 20.48 6.94 0.75
N ASN A 100 19.54 6.86 -0.18
CA ASN A 100 19.69 6.04 -1.39
C ASN A 100 20.89 6.49 -2.25
N ILE A 101 21.04 7.81 -2.50
CA ILE A 101 22.19 8.35 -3.26
C ILE A 101 23.51 8.07 -2.53
N TYR A 102 23.55 8.18 -1.20
CA TYR A 102 24.73 7.85 -0.40
C TYR A 102 25.14 6.39 -0.59
N GLU A 103 24.18 5.46 -0.49
CA GLU A 103 24.44 4.04 -0.69
C GLU A 103 24.95 3.75 -2.10
N LEU A 104 24.32 4.34 -3.12
CA LEU A 104 24.71 4.17 -4.53
C LEU A 104 26.13 4.68 -4.82
N LEU A 105 26.47 5.88 -4.33
CA LEU A 105 27.75 6.52 -4.66
C LEU A 105 28.92 6.01 -3.82
N THR A 106 28.67 5.57 -2.58
CA THR A 106 29.73 5.10 -1.68
C THR A 106 29.85 3.59 -1.62
N ASN A 107 28.91 2.84 -2.20
CA ASN A 107 28.78 1.38 -2.07
C ASN A 107 28.76 0.89 -0.62
N ARG A 108 28.48 1.78 0.33
CA ARG A 108 28.33 1.45 1.75
C ARG A 108 26.86 1.25 2.01
N LYS A 109 26.46 0.01 2.29
CA LYS A 109 25.11 -0.26 2.78
C LYS A 109 24.92 0.50 4.08
N TRP A 110 23.94 1.38 4.14
CA TRP A 110 23.59 2.05 5.36
C TRP A 110 22.96 1.02 6.28
N VAL A 111 23.69 0.65 7.33
CA VAL A 111 23.17 -0.19 8.40
C VAL A 111 22.31 0.72 9.26
N SER A 112 21.04 0.87 8.88
CA SER A 112 20.07 1.58 9.71
C SER A 112 20.07 0.97 11.11
N THR A 113 20.66 1.67 12.07
CA THR A 113 20.58 1.28 13.49
C THR A 113 19.20 1.59 14.08
N ARG A 114 18.20 1.90 13.24
CA ARG A 114 16.78 1.88 13.58
C ARG A 114 16.10 0.70 12.87
N VAL A 115 16.26 -0.45 13.51
CA VAL A 115 15.26 -1.53 13.58
C VAL A 115 14.80 -2.10 12.23
N LYS A 116 15.29 -3.31 11.93
CA LYS A 116 14.51 -4.42 11.36
C LYS A 116 13.18 -4.00 10.70
N LYS A 117 13.22 -3.48 9.48
CA LYS A 117 12.15 -3.75 8.52
C LYS A 117 12.75 -4.56 7.39
N GLN A 118 12.48 -5.85 7.49
CA GLN A 118 12.49 -6.85 6.43
C GLN A 118 11.78 -6.32 5.16
N PRO A 119 12.08 -6.95 4.01
CA PRO A 119 12.62 -6.35 2.80
C PRO A 119 11.55 -5.67 1.92
N SER A 120 11.98 -4.76 1.04
CA SER A 120 11.52 -4.51 -0.34
C SER A 120 10.04 -4.68 -0.79
N GLU A 121 9.04 -4.76 0.08
CA GLU A 121 7.64 -5.03 -0.31
C GLU A 121 6.64 -4.00 0.22
N PHE A 122 7.07 -3.10 1.10
CA PHE A 122 6.28 -1.92 1.43
C PHE A 122 6.64 -0.82 0.41
N GLU A 123 5.71 -0.54 -0.50
CA GLU A 123 5.74 0.65 -1.36
C GLU A 123 6.14 1.87 -0.52
N ILE A 124 7.01 2.73 -1.05
CA ILE A 124 7.47 3.92 -0.32
C ILE A 124 6.32 4.91 -0.26
N ASP A 125 5.47 4.73 0.75
CA ASP A 125 4.28 5.53 0.91
C ASP A 125 4.64 6.87 1.59
N PHE A 126 4.71 7.93 0.78
CA PHE A 126 4.89 9.30 1.26
C PHE A 126 3.59 9.94 1.79
N THR A 127 2.56 9.14 2.05
CA THR A 127 1.34 9.61 2.72
C THR A 127 1.50 9.62 4.24
N ASP A 128 0.54 10.26 4.91
CA ASP A 128 0.44 10.29 6.37
C ASP A 128 -0.14 9.00 6.98
N SER A 129 -0.32 7.92 6.19
CA SER A 129 -0.96 6.66 6.61
C SER A 129 -0.36 6.07 7.89
N ALA A 130 0.96 5.93 7.96
CA ALA A 130 1.64 5.38 9.14
C ALA A 130 1.38 6.20 10.42
N TYR A 131 1.30 7.52 10.28
CA TYR A 131 0.96 8.41 11.39
C TYR A 131 -0.52 8.27 11.78
N GLN A 132 -1.43 8.22 10.81
CA GLN A 132 -2.86 8.03 11.06
C GLN A 132 -3.17 6.71 11.77
N LEU A 133 -2.45 5.64 11.44
CA LEU A 133 -2.60 4.33 12.08
C LEU A 133 -2.27 4.37 13.58
N GLN A 134 -1.28 5.16 13.98
CA GLN A 134 -0.88 5.33 15.39
C GLN A 134 -1.87 6.17 16.21
N LEU A 135 -2.68 6.99 15.54
CA LEU A 135 -3.65 7.85 16.21
C LEU A 135 -4.90 7.08 16.67
N PRO A 136 -5.49 7.45 17.82
CA PRO A 136 -6.83 7.00 18.20
C PRO A 136 -7.88 7.39 17.14
N MET A 137 -8.92 6.57 16.97
CA MET A 137 -9.95 6.76 15.93
C MET A 137 -10.58 8.17 15.90
N HIS A 138 -10.77 8.80 17.06
CA HIS A 138 -11.39 10.13 17.14
C HIS A 138 -10.43 11.27 16.77
N ALA A 139 -9.12 11.02 16.72
CA ALA A 139 -8.09 11.99 16.38
C ALA A 139 -7.58 11.86 14.93
N ARG A 140 -8.03 10.81 14.20
CA ARG A 140 -7.67 10.60 12.80
C ARG A 140 -8.21 11.72 11.90
N SER A 141 -7.52 11.94 10.78
CA SER A 141 -7.87 13.00 9.83
C SER A 141 -9.24 12.77 9.18
N THR A 142 -9.94 13.85 8.82
CA THR A 142 -11.13 13.79 7.96
C THR A 142 -10.72 13.59 6.50
N ALA A 143 -11.63 13.16 5.62
CA ALA A 143 -11.35 12.96 4.19
C ALA A 143 -10.71 14.19 3.53
N SER A 144 -11.25 15.39 3.76
CA SER A 144 -10.69 16.64 3.22
C SER A 144 -9.27 16.91 3.75
N LYS A 145 -9.02 16.59 5.03
CA LYS A 145 -7.70 16.75 5.65
C LYS A 145 -6.70 15.71 5.10
N ALA A 146 -7.14 14.49 4.83
CA ALA A 146 -6.32 13.46 4.18
C ALA A 146 -5.87 13.90 2.78
N VAL A 147 -6.78 14.41 1.95
CA VAL A 147 -6.42 14.98 0.63
C VAL A 147 -5.42 16.11 0.79
N LYS A 148 -5.66 17.05 1.72
CA LYS A 148 -4.76 18.18 1.97
C LYS A 148 -3.36 17.77 2.44
N ASN A 149 -3.25 16.70 3.21
CA ASN A 149 -1.98 16.21 3.73
C ASN A 149 -1.18 15.45 2.67
N ASN A 150 -1.87 14.67 1.82
CA ASN A 150 -1.25 13.69 0.92
C ASN A 150 -1.12 14.15 -0.54
N LEU A 151 -1.87 15.17 -0.96
CA LEU A 151 -1.78 15.76 -2.29
C LEU A 151 -1.28 17.21 -2.19
N ARG A 152 -0.06 17.46 -2.66
CA ARG A 152 0.54 18.80 -2.66
C ARG A 152 0.04 19.62 -3.84
N ILE A 153 -0.09 20.93 -3.62
CA ILE A 153 -0.48 21.87 -4.69
C ILE A 153 0.51 21.85 -5.86
N THR A 154 1.80 21.62 -5.58
CA THR A 154 2.82 21.53 -6.62
C THR A 154 2.65 20.30 -7.50
N GLU A 155 2.10 19.19 -6.99
CA GLU A 155 1.76 18.00 -7.81
C GLU A 155 0.65 18.36 -8.80
N THR A 156 -0.36 19.11 -8.34
CA THR A 156 -1.47 19.56 -9.21
C THR A 156 -1.06 20.62 -10.22
N MET A 157 -0.03 21.42 -9.91
CA MET A 157 0.53 22.42 -10.84
C MET A 157 1.49 21.79 -11.86
N ALA A 158 2.17 20.72 -11.47
CA ALA A 158 3.12 20.01 -12.34
C ALA A 158 2.42 19.25 -13.46
N ASP A 159 1.31 18.58 -13.14
CA ASP A 159 0.49 17.85 -14.10
C ASP A 159 -0.65 18.74 -14.63
N PRO A 160 -0.61 19.21 -15.89
CA PRO A 160 -1.70 20.02 -16.46
C PRO A 160 -3.00 19.20 -16.66
N ASN A 161 -2.93 17.87 -16.55
CA ASN A 161 -4.08 16.99 -16.72
C ASN A 161 -4.94 16.95 -15.44
N LEU A 162 -6.07 17.66 -15.49
CA LEU A 162 -7.05 17.70 -14.40
C LEU A 162 -7.63 16.32 -14.03
N ILE A 163 -7.71 15.40 -14.98
CA ILE A 163 -8.27 14.06 -14.74
C ILE A 163 -7.34 13.27 -13.82
N LEU A 164 -6.03 13.35 -14.04
CA LEU A 164 -5.05 12.65 -13.21
C LEU A 164 -5.02 13.20 -11.78
N SER A 165 -5.06 14.52 -11.62
CA SER A 165 -5.11 15.12 -10.28
C SER A 165 -6.41 14.80 -9.55
N ALA A 166 -7.54 14.78 -10.25
CA ALA A 166 -8.82 14.33 -9.70
C ALA A 166 -8.78 12.84 -9.30
N GLN A 167 -8.19 11.97 -10.13
CA GLN A 167 -8.01 10.55 -9.80
C GLN A 167 -7.12 10.34 -8.58
N LYS A 168 -6.01 11.07 -8.45
CA LYS A 168 -5.14 11.06 -7.26
C LYS A 168 -5.92 11.46 -6.00
N ALA A 169 -6.71 12.54 -6.07
CA ALA A 169 -7.55 12.97 -4.96
C ALA A 169 -8.63 11.91 -4.62
N GLN A 170 -9.26 11.32 -5.63
CA GLN A 170 -10.28 10.30 -5.44
C GLN A 170 -9.70 9.02 -4.82
N LYS A 171 -8.47 8.63 -5.18
CA LYS A 171 -7.75 7.51 -4.54
C LYS A 171 -7.64 7.75 -3.02
N ILE A 172 -7.14 8.93 -2.62
CA ILE A 172 -6.99 9.29 -1.20
C ILE A 172 -8.35 9.26 -0.46
N ILE A 173 -9.41 9.74 -1.09
CA ILE A 173 -10.76 9.71 -0.52
C ILE A 173 -11.26 8.27 -0.36
N ASN A 174 -11.06 7.43 -1.37
CA ASN A 174 -11.48 6.03 -1.34
C ASN A 174 -10.73 5.26 -0.24
N ASP A 175 -9.41 5.44 -0.15
CA ASP A 175 -8.57 4.81 0.88
C ASP A 175 -9.04 5.24 2.28
N HIS A 176 -9.34 6.52 2.47
CA HIS A 176 -9.91 7.03 3.72
C HIS A 176 -11.27 6.40 4.06
N ILE A 177 -12.17 6.25 3.08
CA ILE A 177 -13.48 5.60 3.28
C ILE A 177 -13.30 4.13 3.65
N GLN A 178 -12.41 3.42 2.95
CA GLN A 178 -12.10 2.01 3.24
C GLN A 178 -11.57 1.85 4.66
N HIS A 179 -10.64 2.71 5.08
CA HIS A 179 -10.09 2.71 6.43
C HIS A 179 -11.18 2.87 7.48
N ARG A 180 -12.10 3.83 7.30
CA ARG A 180 -13.24 4.02 8.21
C ARG A 180 -14.23 2.86 8.20
N ASN A 181 -14.34 2.13 7.09
CA ASN A 181 -15.18 0.93 7.03
C ASN A 181 -14.55 -0.23 7.80
N LEU A 182 -13.23 -0.41 7.66
CA LEU A 182 -12.47 -1.40 8.44
C LEU A 182 -12.58 -1.13 9.95
N GLU A 183 -12.44 0.13 10.38
CA GLU A 183 -12.61 0.51 11.79
C GLU A 183 -13.97 0.09 12.36
N ARG A 184 -15.04 0.24 11.56
CA ARG A 184 -16.40 -0.15 11.95
C ARG A 184 -16.56 -1.66 12.05
N LEU A 185 -15.90 -2.41 11.17
CA LEU A 185 -15.90 -3.87 11.18
C LEU A 185 -15.12 -4.41 12.38
N GLU A 186 -14.00 -3.79 12.74
CA GLU A 186 -13.17 -4.19 13.88
C GLU A 186 -13.80 -3.87 15.24
N ASN A 187 -14.67 -2.86 15.30
CA ASN A 187 -15.28 -2.39 16.55
C ASN A 187 -16.82 -2.31 16.45
N PRO A 188 -17.53 -3.43 16.23
CA PRO A 188 -18.96 -3.42 15.96
C PRO A 188 -19.79 -2.81 17.10
N ASP A 189 -19.41 -3.06 18.36
CA ASP A 189 -20.09 -2.54 19.54
C ASP A 189 -20.01 -1.01 19.62
N ARG A 190 -18.83 -0.44 19.35
CA ARG A 190 -18.60 1.01 19.37
C ARG A 190 -19.46 1.74 18.34
N PHE A 191 -19.70 1.11 17.20
CA PHE A 191 -20.42 1.71 16.07
C PHE A 191 -21.87 1.22 15.93
N ASN A 192 -22.37 0.44 16.89
CA ASN A 192 -23.70 -0.16 16.84
C ASN A 192 -23.98 -0.87 15.49
N VAL A 193 -22.99 -1.57 14.96
CA VAL A 193 -23.12 -2.29 13.69
C VAL A 193 -24.07 -3.47 13.91
N LYS A 194 -25.20 -3.46 13.21
CA LYS A 194 -26.20 -4.54 13.32
C LYS A 194 -25.68 -5.77 12.57
N PRO A 195 -25.82 -6.99 13.15
CA PRO A 195 -25.39 -8.19 12.48
C PRO A 195 -26.17 -8.40 11.18
N THR A 196 -25.49 -8.89 10.16
CA THR A 196 -26.10 -9.14 8.84
C THR A 196 -27.13 -10.27 8.93
N LEU A 197 -28.04 -10.37 7.96
CA LEU A 197 -29.03 -11.45 7.94
C LEU A 197 -28.35 -12.84 7.96
N GLY A 198 -27.23 -12.97 7.26
CA GLY A 198 -26.44 -14.21 7.23
C GLY A 198 -25.79 -14.57 8.57
N GLU A 199 -25.35 -13.58 9.35
CA GLU A 199 -24.83 -13.78 10.72
C GLU A 199 -25.93 -14.13 11.72
N LYS A 200 -27.14 -13.60 11.51
CA LYS A 200 -28.32 -13.96 12.32
C LYS A 200 -28.84 -15.37 12.02
N CYS A 201 -28.54 -15.92 10.85
CA CYS A 201 -29.00 -17.25 10.46
C CYS A 201 -28.13 -18.36 11.12
N LEU A 202 -28.76 -19.23 11.90
CA LEU A 202 -28.13 -20.45 12.41
C LEU A 202 -27.79 -21.40 11.24
N ARG A 203 -26.51 -21.49 10.87
CA ARG A 203 -26.05 -22.50 9.91
C ARG A 203 -25.92 -23.83 10.64
N ARG A 204 -26.83 -24.77 10.36
CA ARG A 204 -26.69 -26.15 10.84
C ARG A 204 -25.51 -26.79 10.09
N PRO A 205 -24.56 -27.45 10.78
CA PRO A 205 -23.53 -28.22 10.10
C PRO A 205 -24.20 -29.31 9.25
N PRO A 206 -23.59 -29.72 8.12
CA PRO A 206 -24.10 -30.83 7.35
C PRO A 206 -24.24 -32.07 8.24
N PRO A 207 -25.30 -32.88 8.09
CA PRO A 207 -25.48 -34.09 8.88
C PRO A 207 -24.24 -34.98 8.70
N GLN A 208 -23.63 -35.38 9.82
CA GLN A 208 -22.49 -36.29 9.77
C GLN A 208 -22.95 -37.61 9.15
N PRO A 209 -22.20 -38.19 8.19
CA PRO A 209 -22.52 -39.51 7.68
C PRO A 209 -22.47 -40.49 8.84
N SER A 210 -23.60 -41.15 9.11
CA SER A 210 -23.73 -42.18 10.13
C SER A 210 -22.66 -43.24 9.87
N GLN A 211 -21.69 -43.38 10.78
CA GLN A 211 -20.79 -44.52 10.72
C GLN A 211 -21.62 -45.79 10.93
N PRO A 212 -21.51 -46.81 10.06
CA PRO A 212 -22.17 -48.08 10.27
C PRO A 212 -21.56 -48.75 11.50
N THR A 213 -22.36 -48.90 12.56
CA THR A 213 -22.05 -49.76 13.70
C THR A 213 -22.06 -51.20 13.23
N PHE A 214 -20.88 -51.80 13.11
CA PHE A 214 -20.72 -53.25 12.97
C PHE A 214 -20.79 -53.86 14.37
N ASP A 215 -21.97 -54.32 14.79
CA ASP A 215 -22.12 -55.18 15.95
C ASP A 215 -21.91 -56.64 15.52
N ALA A 216 -20.87 -57.27 16.07
CA ALA A 216 -20.52 -58.67 15.85
C ALA A 216 -21.30 -59.59 16.78
N GLU A 217 -22.03 -60.53 16.17
CA GLU A 217 -22.45 -61.88 16.60
C GLU A 217 -22.73 -62.17 18.09
N SER A 218 -23.94 -62.67 18.40
CA SER A 218 -24.18 -64.13 18.42
C SER A 218 -25.62 -64.52 18.82
N THR A 219 -26.26 -65.26 17.90
CA THR A 219 -27.03 -66.50 18.10
C THR A 219 -27.91 -66.64 19.35
N GLN A 220 -29.25 -66.71 19.16
CA GLN A 220 -30.01 -67.97 19.30
C GLN A 220 -31.46 -67.85 18.81
N HIS A 221 -31.82 -68.84 17.98
CA HIS A 221 -33.13 -69.33 17.56
C HIS A 221 -34.37 -68.87 18.35
N THR A 222 -35.46 -68.53 17.63
CA THR A 222 -36.59 -69.45 17.43
C THR A 222 -37.45 -68.96 16.25
N PHE A 223 -37.66 -69.87 15.29
CA PHE A 223 -38.56 -69.74 14.16
C PHE A 223 -39.99 -69.97 14.64
N THR A 224 -40.89 -69.01 14.43
CA THR A 224 -42.33 -69.28 14.31
C THR A 224 -42.82 -68.61 13.03
N VAL A 225 -43.06 -69.47 12.03
CA VAL A 225 -43.72 -69.14 10.77
C VAL A 225 -45.22 -69.23 11.04
N ASP A 226 -45.94 -68.13 10.84
CA ASP A 226 -47.38 -68.18 10.56
C ASP A 226 -47.62 -67.60 9.16
N PRO A 227 -48.13 -68.38 8.18
CA PRO A 227 -48.15 -68.00 6.79
C PRO A 227 -49.50 -67.41 6.41
N SER A 228 -49.61 -66.08 6.29
CA SER A 228 -50.68 -65.43 5.53
C SER A 228 -50.38 -63.94 5.27
N GLN A 229 -49.63 -63.62 4.21
CA GLN A 229 -49.98 -62.58 3.22
C GLN A 229 -48.90 -62.42 2.14
N LYS A 230 -49.38 -62.31 0.89
CA LYS A 230 -48.61 -62.20 -0.37
C LYS A 230 -48.20 -60.73 -0.67
N PRO A 231 -47.29 -60.52 -1.63
CA PRO A 231 -46.36 -59.38 -1.69
C PRO A 231 -46.88 -58.23 -2.57
N GLY A 232 -46.31 -57.03 -2.40
CA GLY A 232 -46.47 -55.95 -3.37
C GLY A 232 -45.57 -54.74 -3.12
N GLY A 233 -44.77 -54.40 -4.13
CA GLY A 233 -44.30 -53.04 -4.36
C GLY A 233 -42.81 -52.77 -4.13
N GLU A 234 -41.97 -53.17 -5.08
CA GLU A 234 -40.75 -52.43 -5.41
C GLU A 234 -41.12 -51.01 -5.84
N ASP A 235 -40.37 -49.99 -5.39
CA ASP A 235 -39.88 -48.93 -6.27
C ASP A 235 -38.93 -48.00 -5.50
N ASN A 236 -37.67 -48.07 -5.88
CA ASN A 236 -36.61 -47.14 -5.52
C ASN A 236 -36.49 -46.13 -6.67
N PRO A 237 -36.38 -44.81 -6.42
CA PRO A 237 -35.56 -44.00 -7.32
C PRO A 237 -34.52 -43.13 -6.60
N LEU A 238 -33.37 -43.08 -7.29
CA LEU A 238 -32.11 -42.39 -7.04
C LEU A 238 -32.23 -40.86 -6.81
N PRO A 239 -31.19 -40.20 -6.24
CA PRO A 239 -31.27 -38.83 -5.75
C PRO A 239 -31.18 -37.78 -6.86
N VAL A 240 -32.10 -36.81 -6.82
CA VAL A 240 -32.14 -35.64 -7.72
C VAL A 240 -31.06 -34.63 -7.31
N SER A 241 -30.03 -34.49 -8.14
CA SER A 241 -29.12 -33.33 -8.14
C SER A 241 -29.90 -32.07 -8.50
N ARG A 242 -29.82 -31.01 -7.70
CA ARG A 242 -30.47 -29.71 -7.98
C ARG A 242 -29.41 -28.63 -8.16
N GLU A 243 -29.16 -28.25 -9.40
CA GLU A 243 -28.51 -26.99 -9.74
C GLU A 243 -29.43 -25.79 -9.43
N PRO A 244 -28.90 -24.64 -8.98
CA PRO A 244 -29.72 -23.47 -8.69
C PRO A 244 -29.98 -22.66 -9.96
N SER A 245 -31.24 -22.68 -10.43
CA SER A 245 -31.74 -21.80 -11.48
C SER A 245 -32.10 -20.43 -10.87
N VAL A 246 -31.35 -19.38 -11.22
CA VAL A 246 -31.68 -17.99 -10.88
C VAL A 246 -31.86 -17.21 -12.18
N GLN A 247 -33.10 -16.83 -12.49
CA GLN A 247 -33.42 -15.90 -13.57
C GLN A 247 -33.64 -14.49 -13.01
N PHE A 248 -32.89 -13.51 -13.51
CA PHE A 248 -33.09 -12.09 -13.20
C PHE A 248 -34.09 -11.45 -14.17
N LYS A 249 -35.15 -10.84 -13.65
CA LYS A 249 -36.05 -9.96 -14.41
C LYS A 249 -35.33 -8.64 -14.69
N ARG A 250 -35.14 -8.29 -15.97
CA ARG A 250 -34.83 -6.92 -16.39
C ARG A 250 -36.08 -6.06 -16.27
N LEU A 251 -35.97 -4.94 -15.57
CA LEU A 251 -36.97 -3.88 -15.55
C LEU A 251 -36.76 -2.99 -16.78
N LYS A 252 -37.88 -2.60 -17.42
CA LYS A 252 -37.90 -1.61 -18.51
C LYS A 252 -37.86 -0.20 -17.94
#